data_AF-A0A409XR56-F1
#
_entry.id   AF-A0A409XR56-F1
#
_cell.length_a   1.000
_cell.length_b   1.000
_cell.length_c   1.000
_cell.angle_alpha   90.00
_cell.angle_beta   90.00
_cell.angle_gamma   90.00
#
_symmetry.space_group_name_H-M   'P 1'
#
loop_
_entity.id
_entity.type
_entity.pdbx_description
1 polymer ?
#
loop_
_entity_poly.entity_id
_entity_poly.type
_entity_poly.pdbx_seq_one_letter_code
_entity_poly.pdbx_strand_id
1 'polypeptide(L)'
;MPHLLRHIASSFTQNSGTNQLETPIFDTPLTELTVEELETLRREILTQYNKTINQKETANQNYRPAAAKFAHHQARSLRLKLNKVEQELYQHLPLIAKVVKKAKSFYL
;
A
#
# COMPACT_ATOMS: atom_id res chain seq x y z
N MET A 1 0.87 5.06 21.41
CA MET A 1 0.02 5.73 20.41
C MET A 1 -0.53 4.67 19.45
N PRO A 2 -1.85 4.39 19.40
CA PRO A 2 -2.40 3.35 18.54
C PRO A 2 -3.54 3.86 17.65
N HIS A 3 -3.24 4.71 16.66
CA HIS A 3 -4.26 5.16 15.68
C HIS A 3 -3.91 4.81 14.22
N LEU A 4 -2.66 4.41 13.94
CA LEU A 4 -2.20 4.02 12.60
C LEU A 4 -2.62 2.60 12.16
N LEU A 5 -3.15 1.77 13.07
CA LEU A 5 -3.54 0.39 12.77
C LEU A 5 -4.82 0.27 11.93
N ARG A 6 -5.42 1.40 11.53
CA ARG A 6 -6.72 1.44 10.87
C ARG A 6 -6.66 1.76 9.37
N HIS A 7 -5.48 1.95 8.77
CA HIS A 7 -5.36 2.42 7.38
C HIS A 7 -5.50 1.35 6.28
N ILE A 8 -5.50 0.07 6.68
CA ILE A 8 -5.72 -1.03 5.76
C ILE A 8 -7.00 -1.75 6.20
N ALA A 9 -8.15 -1.11 6.02
CA ALA A 9 -9.41 -1.83 6.08
C ALA A 9 -9.33 -3.07 5.17
N SER A 10 -9.64 -4.22 5.77
CA SER A 10 -9.80 -5.52 5.11
C SER A 10 -11.02 -5.49 4.19
N SER A 11 -10.97 -4.71 3.11
CA SER A 11 -11.99 -4.66 2.07
C SER A 11 -11.66 -5.70 0.99
N PHE A 12 -11.83 -6.97 1.36
CA PHE A 12 -11.90 -8.08 0.40
C PHE A 12 -13.15 -8.94 0.64
N THR A 13 -14.25 -8.32 1.08
CA THR A 13 -15.58 -8.89 0.86
C THR A 13 -15.97 -8.61 -0.58
N GLN A 14 -16.13 -9.70 -1.33
CA GLN A 14 -16.58 -9.70 -2.71
C GLN A 14 -18.04 -9.24 -2.74
N ASN A 15 -18.27 -7.96 -3.01
CA ASN A 15 -19.61 -7.44 -3.22
C ASN A 15 -20.07 -7.85 -4.63
N SER A 16 -20.90 -8.88 -4.70
CA SER A 16 -21.60 -9.25 -5.93
C SER A 16 -22.65 -8.19 -6.24
N GLY A 17 -22.43 -7.45 -7.32
CA GLY A 17 -23.47 -6.63 -7.94
C GLY A 17 -23.32 -5.14 -7.70
N THR A 18 -23.46 -4.41 -8.80
CA THR A 18 -23.55 -2.95 -8.95
C THR A 18 -22.24 -2.17 -9.06
N ASN A 19 -22.20 -1.41 -10.14
CA ASN A 19 -21.17 -0.47 -10.56
C ASN A 19 -20.90 0.55 -9.44
N GLN A 20 -19.74 0.48 -8.78
CA GLN A 20 -19.07 1.55 -8.03
C GLN A 20 -17.90 0.93 -7.24
N LEU A 21 -16.72 0.79 -7.85
CA LEU A 21 -15.48 0.54 -7.12
C LEU A 21 -14.85 1.87 -6.71
N GLU A 22 -15.60 2.66 -5.93
CA GLU A 22 -15.07 3.80 -5.16
C GLU A 22 -15.02 3.46 -3.67
N THR A 23 -14.67 2.21 -3.33
CA THR A 23 -14.16 1.96 -1.98
C THR A 23 -12.73 2.53 -1.93
N PRO A 24 -12.45 3.49 -1.04
CA PRO A 24 -11.12 4.08 -1.00
C PRO A 24 -10.12 2.98 -0.60
N ILE A 25 -9.07 2.83 -1.41
CA ILE A 25 -8.04 1.78 -1.27
C ILE A 25 -7.32 1.86 0.09
N PHE A 26 -7.36 3.04 0.70
CA PHE A 26 -6.86 3.40 2.02
C PHE A 26 -7.94 4.19 2.75
N ASP A 27 -8.05 4.03 4.06
CA ASP A 27 -9.05 4.76 4.88
C ASP A 27 -8.74 6.27 5.00
N THR A 28 -7.52 6.67 4.64
CA THR A 28 -7.06 8.06 4.66
C THR A 28 -6.40 8.38 3.33
N PRO A 29 -6.63 9.58 2.75
CA PRO A 29 -5.96 10.01 1.54
C PRO A 29 -4.44 9.97 1.73
N LEU A 30 -3.71 9.35 0.80
CA LEU A 30 -2.24 9.26 0.90
C LEU A 30 -1.56 10.64 0.92
N THR A 31 -2.18 11.65 0.30
CA THR A 31 -1.72 13.04 0.27
C THR A 31 -1.74 13.73 1.62
N GLU A 32 -2.53 13.23 2.57
CA GLU A 32 -2.61 13.77 3.94
C GLU A 32 -1.60 13.11 4.88
N LEU A 33 -0.94 12.04 4.43
CA LEU A 33 0.04 11.31 5.22
C LEU A 33 1.42 11.97 5.13
N THR A 34 2.13 11.92 6.24
CA THR A 34 3.55 12.29 6.30
C THR A 34 4.42 11.26 5.60
N VAL A 35 5.66 11.64 5.25
CA VAL A 35 6.64 10.71 4.66
C VAL A 35 6.89 9.49 5.55
N GLU A 36 6.92 9.68 6.88
CA GLU A 36 7.11 8.59 7.85
C GLU A 36 5.92 7.62 7.87
N GLU A 37 4.70 8.14 7.80
CA GLU A 37 3.48 7.33 7.72
C GLU A 37 3.41 6.57 6.38
N LEU A 38 3.80 7.20 5.27
CA LEU A 38 3.90 6.54 3.96
C LEU A 38 4.98 5.46 3.95
N GLU A 39 6.13 5.66 4.58
CA GLU A 39 7.16 4.62 4.72
C GLU A 39 6.70 3.47 5.60
N THR A 40 5.99 3.76 6.69
CA THR A 40 5.40 2.75 7.58
C THR A 40 4.38 1.91 6.81
N LEU A 41 3.48 2.56 6.07
CA LEU A 41 2.48 1.92 5.22
C LEU A 41 3.13 1.08 4.11
N ARG A 42 4.21 1.57 3.49
CA ARG A 42 4.99 0.80 2.51
C ARG A 42 5.54 -0.49 3.12
N ARG A 43 6.14 -0.43 4.31
CA ARG A 43 6.68 -1.60 5.02
C ARG A 43 5.58 -2.60 5.38
N GLU A 44 4.43 -2.12 5.82
CA GLU A 44 3.29 -2.98 6.16
C GLU A 44 2.75 -3.72 4.92
N ILE A 45 2.55 -3.00 3.81
CA ILE A 45 2.10 -3.60 2.55
C ILE A 45 3.10 -4.65 2.05
N LEU A 46 4.41 -4.36 2.15
CA LEU A 46 5.45 -5.32 1.76
C LEU A 46 5.42 -6.59 2.63
N THR A 47 5.24 -6.44 3.94
CA THR A 47 5.09 -7.55 4.88
C THR A 47 3.90 -8.44 4.50
N GLN A 48 2.74 -7.84 4.27
CA GLN A 48 1.54 -8.55 3.86
C GLN A 48 1.72 -9.22 2.50
N TYR A 49 2.32 -8.54 1.54
CA TYR A 49 2.55 -9.07 0.19
C TYR A 49 3.42 -10.34 0.25
N ASN A 50 4.54 -10.31 0.97
CA ASN A 50 5.42 -11.47 1.12
C ASN A 50 4.69 -12.63 1.80
N LYS A 51 3.89 -12.36 2.83
CA LYS A 51 3.04 -13.39 3.47
C LYS A 51 2.06 -14.01 2.48
N THR A 52 1.39 -13.21 1.66
CA THR A 52 0.44 -13.70 0.65
C THR A 52 1.13 -14.49 -0.46
N ILE A 53 2.34 -14.11 -0.88
CA ILE A 53 3.14 -14.89 -1.83
C ILE A 53 3.49 -16.27 -1.25
N ASN A 54 3.94 -16.31 0.01
CA ASN A 54 4.22 -17.58 0.69
C ASN A 54 2.95 -18.45 0.78
N GLN A 55 1.79 -17.86 1.11
CA GLN A 55 0.51 -18.58 1.13
C GLN A 55 0.14 -19.15 -0.25
N LYS A 56 0.38 -18.40 -1.33
CA LYS A 56 0.16 -18.88 -2.69
C LYS A 56 1.06 -20.08 -3.00
N GLU A 57 2.34 -20.00 -2.64
CA GLU A 57 3.30 -21.08 -2.84
C GLU A 57 2.90 -22.33 -2.05
N THR A 58 2.58 -22.18 -0.77
CA THR A 58 2.06 -23.27 0.07
C THR A 58 0.78 -23.87 -0.50
N ALA A 59 -0.14 -23.07 -1.03
CA ALA A 59 -1.36 -23.56 -1.65
C ALA A 59 -1.08 -24.36 -2.94
N ASN A 60 -0.10 -23.93 -3.73
CA ASN A 60 0.35 -24.67 -4.92
C ASN A 60 0.96 -26.03 -4.53
N GLN A 61 1.85 -26.05 -3.53
CA GLN A 61 2.46 -27.28 -3.02
C GLN A 61 1.42 -28.29 -2.50
N ASN A 62 0.34 -27.79 -1.90
CA ASN A 62 -0.75 -28.61 -1.37
C ASN A 62 -1.84 -28.95 -2.40
N TYR A 63 -1.64 -28.69 -3.70
CA TYR A 63 -2.64 -28.90 -4.76
C TYR A 63 -4.00 -28.24 -4.46
N ARG A 64 -3.99 -27.03 -3.90
CA ARG A 64 -5.20 -26.24 -3.58
C ARG A 64 -5.35 -25.06 -4.55
N PRO A 65 -5.85 -25.28 -5.78
CA PRO A 65 -5.87 -24.26 -6.84
C PRO A 65 -6.75 -23.06 -6.50
N ALA A 66 -7.88 -23.26 -5.80
CA ALA A 66 -8.75 -22.16 -5.38
C ALA A 66 -8.04 -21.22 -4.39
N ALA A 67 -7.32 -21.78 -3.41
CA ALA A 67 -6.56 -21.01 -2.43
C ALA A 67 -5.38 -20.27 -3.09
N ALA A 68 -4.68 -20.92 -4.02
CA ALA A 68 -3.60 -20.29 -4.77
C ALA A 68 -4.10 -19.13 -5.65
N LYS A 69 -5.24 -19.31 -6.30
CA LYS A 69 -5.89 -18.25 -7.10
C LYS A 69 -6.31 -17.08 -6.22
N PHE A 70 -6.90 -17.36 -5.06
CA PHE A 70 -7.26 -16.33 -4.09
C PHE A 70 -6.05 -15.52 -3.60
N ALA A 71 -4.99 -16.21 -3.15
CA ALA A 71 -3.75 -15.57 -2.74
C ALA A 71 -3.10 -14.76 -3.88
N HIS A 72 -3.19 -15.24 -5.14
CA HIS A 72 -2.72 -14.47 -6.29
C HIS A 72 -3.47 -13.15 -6.47
N HIS A 73 -4.80 -13.16 -6.36
CA HIS A 73 -5.61 -11.94 -6.45
C HIS A 73 -5.30 -10.96 -5.30
N GLN A 74 -5.11 -11.47 -4.08
CA GLN A 74 -4.68 -10.66 -2.94
C GLN A 74 -3.31 -10.02 -3.17
N ALA A 75 -2.32 -10.79 -3.64
CA ALA A 75 -0.98 -10.29 -3.92
C ALA A 75 -1.00 -9.19 -5.00
N ARG A 76 -1.82 -9.36 -6.04
CA ARG A 76 -2.02 -8.34 -7.08
C ARG A 76 -2.61 -7.05 -6.50
N SER A 77 -3.59 -7.15 -5.62
CA SER A 77 -4.18 -5.98 -4.94
C SER A 77 -3.14 -5.25 -4.09
N LEU A 78 -2.38 -5.97 -3.27
CA LEU A 78 -1.30 -5.41 -2.45
C LEU A 78 -0.23 -4.72 -3.30
N ARG A 79 0.12 -5.28 -4.46
CA ARG A 79 1.06 -4.64 -5.39
C ARG A 79 0.53 -3.31 -5.94
N LEU A 80 -0.75 -3.24 -6.26
CA LEU A 80 -1.38 -1.98 -6.70
C LEU A 80 -1.40 -0.94 -5.57
N LYS A 81 -1.67 -1.36 -4.31
CA LYS A 81 -1.57 -0.48 -3.14
C LYS A 81 -0.15 0.05 -2.97
N LEU A 82 0.85 -0.84 -3.06
CA LEU A 82 2.27 -0.48 -2.93
C LEU A 82 2.68 0.57 -3.97
N ASN A 83 2.30 0.38 -5.23
CA ASN A 83 2.62 1.32 -6.31
C ASN A 83 2.08 2.73 -6.02
N LYS A 84 0.88 2.86 -5.44
CA LYS A 84 0.30 4.17 -5.07
C LYS A 84 1.09 4.84 -3.95
N VAL A 85 1.47 4.08 -2.92
CA VAL A 85 2.29 4.60 -1.79
C VAL A 85 3.67 5.01 -2.29
N GLU A 86 4.31 4.21 -3.14
CA GLU A 86 5.62 4.55 -3.72
C GLU A 86 5.51 5.80 -4.61
N GLN A 87 4.46 5.91 -5.42
CA GLN A 87 4.21 7.11 -6.22
C GLN A 87 4.07 8.37 -5.35
N GLU A 88 3.36 8.28 -4.22
CA GLU A 88 3.21 9.41 -3.31
C GLU A 88 4.52 9.78 -2.63
N LEU A 89 5.28 8.79 -2.15
CA LEU A 89 6.64 8.99 -1.65
C LEU A 89 7.53 9.69 -2.69
N TYR A 90 7.45 9.29 -3.96
CA TYR A 90 8.16 9.95 -5.05
C TYR A 90 7.72 11.38 -5.29
N GLN A 91 6.45 11.73 -5.07
CA GLN A 91 5.97 13.11 -5.17
C GLN A 91 6.47 14.00 -4.03
N HIS A 92 6.66 13.44 -2.83
CA HIS A 92 7.23 14.16 -1.69
C HIS A 92 8.75 14.42 -1.82
N LEU A 93 9.50 13.55 -2.51
CA LEU A 93 10.95 13.69 -2.70
C LEU A 93 11.42 15.00 -3.40
N PRO A 94 10.82 15.46 -4.52
CA PRO A 94 11.23 16.71 -5.16
C PRO A 94 10.86 17.97 -4.34
N LEU A 95 9.86 17.88 -3.44
CA LEU A 95 9.57 18.97 -2.49
C LEU A 95 10.71 19.14 -1.49
N ILE A 96 11.28 18.03 -0.98
CA ILE A 96 12.43 18.06 -0.07
C ILE A 96 13.66 18.67 -0.75
N ALA A 97 13.95 18.27 -2.00
CA ALA A 97 15.09 18.81 -2.74
C ALA A 97 14.98 20.33 -3.04
N LYS A 98 13.77 20.83 -3.31
CA LYS A 98 13.51 22.27 -3.51
C LYS A 98 13.66 23.07 -2.22
N VAL A 99 13.18 22.56 -1.09
CA VAL A 99 13.32 23.21 0.22
C VAL A 99 14.79 23.32 0.62
N VAL A 100 15.58 22.26 0.43
CA VAL A 100 17.03 22.26 0.73
C VAL A 100 17.79 23.27 -0.14
N LYS A 101 17.48 23.38 -1.44
CA LYS A 101 18.10 24.40 -2.31
C LYS A 101 17.74 25.82 -1.87
N LYS A 102 16.49 26.05 -1.48
CA LYS A 102 16.04 27.38 -1.02
C LYS A 102 16.70 27.76 0.31
N ALA A 103 16.80 26.84 1.27
CA ALA A 103 17.48 27.09 2.55
C ALA A 103 18.96 27.45 2.36
N LYS A 104 19.69 26.77 1.46
CA LYS A 104 21.09 27.11 1.17
C LYS A 104 21.28 28.51 0.57
N SER A 105 20.28 29.03 -0.14
CA SER A 105 20.32 30.37 -0.73
C SER A 105 20.09 31.51 0.27
N PHE A 106 19.58 31.22 1.47
CA PHE A 106 19.36 32.23 2.52
C PHE A 106 20.58 32.42 3.44
N TYR A 107 21.55 31.51 3.39
CA TYR A 107 22.76 31.53 4.23
C TYR A 107 24.04 31.86 3.43
N LEU A 108 23.90 32.37 2.20
CA LEU A 108 24.96 32.92 1.35
C LEU A 108 24.58 34.35 0.97
#